data_AF-A0A6P0HI76-F1
#
_entry.id   AF-A0A6P0HI76-F1
#
_cell.length_a   1.000
_cell.length_b   1.000
_cell.length_c   1.000
_cell.angle_alpha   90.00
_cell.angle_beta   90.00
_cell.angle_gamma   90.00
#
_symmetry.space_group_name_H-M   'P 1'
#
loop_
_entity.id
_entity.type
_entity.pdbx_description
1 polymer ?
#
loop_
_entity_poly.entity_id
_entity_poly.type
_entity_poly.pdbx_seq_one_letter_code
_entity_poly.pdbx_strand_id
1 'polypeptide(L)'
;RDACKDLAITPKHTRPYRPQTNGKIERFHRTLADGWAYARLYESTQQRNTALPGWLHFYNHHRAHSAIGGRPPITRLTNVPGHHT
;
A
#
# COMPACT_ATOMS: atom_id res chain seq x y z
N ARG A 1 -12.54 -2.67 -16.29
CA ARG A 1 -13.45 -1.52 -16.52
C ARG A 1 -14.81 -1.80 -15.89
N ASP A 2 -15.34 -3.02 -16.07
CA ASP A 2 -16.61 -3.46 -15.48
C ASP A 2 -16.58 -3.38 -13.96
N ALA A 3 -15.57 -3.95 -13.29
CA ALA A 3 -15.44 -3.82 -11.82
C ALA A 3 -15.40 -2.37 -11.31
N CYS A 4 -14.79 -1.43 -12.05
CA CYS A 4 -14.81 -0.01 -11.64
C CYS A 4 -16.20 0.60 -11.83
N LYS A 5 -16.92 0.21 -12.89
CA LYS A 5 -18.30 0.63 -13.14
C LYS A 5 -19.23 0.10 -12.05
N ASP A 6 -19.10 -1.17 -11.69
CA ASP A 6 -19.91 -1.85 -10.67
C ASP A 6 -19.71 -1.22 -9.28
N LEU A 7 -18.49 -0.76 -8.99
CA LEU A 7 -18.14 -0.09 -7.73
C LEU A 7 -18.26 1.44 -7.77
N ALA A 8 -18.79 2.03 -8.86
CA ALA A 8 -18.85 3.47 -9.09
C ALA A 8 -17.50 4.21 -8.93
N ILE A 9 -16.39 3.54 -9.25
CA ILE A 9 -15.03 4.09 -9.23
C ILE A 9 -14.71 4.74 -10.57
N THR A 10 -14.25 5.98 -10.56
CA THR A 10 -13.71 6.65 -11.77
C THR A 10 -12.23 6.30 -11.94
N PRO A 11 -11.83 5.49 -12.96
CA PRO A 11 -10.43 5.18 -13.19
C PRO A 11 -9.69 6.43 -13.70
N LYS A 12 -8.53 6.70 -13.12
CA LYS A 12 -7.63 7.78 -13.56
C LYS A 12 -6.31 7.19 -14.00
N HIS A 13 -5.86 7.56 -15.20
CA HIS A 13 -4.59 7.10 -15.75
C HIS A 13 -3.55 8.21 -15.65
N THR A 14 -2.32 7.82 -15.32
CA THR A 14 -1.15 8.71 -15.38
C THR A 14 -0.96 9.18 -16.82
N ARG A 15 -0.74 10.50 -17.00
CA ARG A 15 -0.40 11.02 -18.33
C ARG A 15 0.97 10.48 -18.77
N PRO A 16 1.16 10.07 -20.03
CA PRO A 16 2.47 9.71 -20.55
C PRO A 16 3.52 10.77 -20.23
N TYR A 17 4.74 10.34 -19.91
CA TYR A 17 5.89 11.19 -19.58
C TYR A 17 5.72 12.09 -18.34
N ARG A 18 4.76 11.79 -17.44
CA ARG A 18 4.56 12.52 -16.17
C ARG A 18 4.61 11.60 -14.93
N PRO A 19 5.76 10.99 -14.63
CA PRO A 19 5.91 10.02 -13.55
C PRO A 19 5.73 10.61 -12.14
N GLN A 20 5.86 11.93 -11.98
CA GLN A 20 5.84 12.61 -10.68
C GLN A 20 4.53 12.37 -9.90
N THR A 21 3.44 12.09 -10.60
CA THR A 21 2.13 11.82 -9.99
C THR A 21 2.00 10.42 -9.38
N ASN A 22 2.89 9.49 -9.76
CA ASN A 22 2.85 8.09 -9.35
C ASN A 22 3.87 7.76 -8.23
N GLY A 23 4.72 8.72 -7.84
CA GLY A 23 5.84 8.49 -6.93
C GLY A 23 5.46 7.94 -5.55
N LYS A 24 4.24 8.20 -5.06
CA LYS A 24 3.75 7.63 -3.78
C LYS A 24 3.60 6.12 -3.86
N ILE A 25 2.90 5.62 -4.89
CA ILE A 25 2.69 4.17 -5.05
C ILE A 25 4.00 3.48 -5.45
N GLU A 26 4.83 4.11 -6.27
CA GLU A 26 6.14 3.57 -6.64
C GLU A 26 7.07 3.42 -5.41
N ARG A 27 7.10 4.42 -4.53
CA ARG A 27 7.84 4.32 -3.27
C ARG A 27 7.27 3.24 -2.34
N PHE A 28 5.95 3.07 -2.33
CA PHE A 28 5.31 1.97 -1.60
C PHE A 28 5.70 0.60 -2.18
N HIS A 29 5.66 0.41 -3.50
CA HIS A 29 6.07 -0.83 -4.16
C HIS A 29 7.51 -1.21 -3.84
N ARG A 30 8.44 -0.25 -3.86
CA ARG A 30 9.83 -0.51 -3.42
C ARG A 30 9.88 -0.97 -1.97
N THR A 31 9.19 -0.26 -1.07
CA THR A 31 9.13 -0.65 0.34
C THR A 31 8.52 -2.04 0.55
N LEU A 32 7.48 -2.38 -0.21
CA LEU A 32 6.83 -3.69 -0.19
C LEU A 32 7.77 -4.78 -0.69
N ALA A 33 8.54 -4.50 -1.74
CA ALA A 33 9.54 -5.42 -2.25
C ALA A 33 10.63 -5.70 -1.20
N ASP A 34 11.22 -4.63 -0.63
CA ASP A 34 12.30 -4.72 0.34
C ASP A 34 11.84 -5.36 1.67
N GLY A 35 10.63 -5.01 2.12
CA GLY A 35 10.12 -5.40 3.43
C GLY A 35 9.37 -6.74 3.46
N TRP A 36 8.83 -7.19 2.33
CA TRP A 36 8.06 -8.43 2.25
C TRP A 36 8.56 -9.35 1.15
N ALA A 37 8.59 -8.91 -0.11
CA ALA A 37 8.79 -9.81 -1.23
C ALA A 37 10.18 -10.46 -1.24
N TYR A 38 11.21 -9.72 -0.82
CA TYR A 38 12.61 -10.14 -0.81
C TYR A 38 13.27 -10.07 0.57
N ALA A 39 12.50 -9.80 1.62
CA ALA A 39 13.03 -9.69 2.99
C ALA A 39 13.58 -11.02 3.55
N ARG A 40 13.16 -12.15 2.98
CA ARG A 40 13.60 -13.49 3.36
C ARG A 40 13.43 -14.46 2.20
N LEU A 41 14.08 -15.62 2.31
CA LEU A 41 13.81 -16.74 1.42
C LEU A 41 12.41 -17.31 1.71
N TYR A 42 11.61 -17.46 0.67
CA TYR A 42 10.34 -18.18 0.72
C TYR A 42 10.49 -19.47 -0.08
N GLU A 43 10.00 -20.57 0.47
CA GLU A 43 10.02 -21.89 -0.17
C GLU A 43 8.92 -22.02 -1.23
N SER A 44 7.89 -21.17 -1.15
CA SER A 44 6.81 -21.12 -2.14
C SER A 44 6.14 -19.76 -2.24
N THR A 45 5.48 -19.50 -3.36
CA THR A 45 4.60 -18.34 -3.54
C THR A 45 3.46 -18.33 -2.52
N GLN A 46 2.95 -19.49 -2.12
CA GLN A 46 1.90 -19.60 -1.10
C GLN A 46 2.39 -19.06 0.24
N GLN A 47 3.58 -19.47 0.69
CA GLN A 47 4.18 -18.97 1.92
C GLN A 47 4.37 -17.45 1.87
N ARG A 48 4.83 -16.93 0.73
CA ARG A 48 4.97 -15.48 0.51
C ARG A 48 3.62 -14.76 0.61
N ASN A 49 2.57 -15.30 0.00
CA ASN A 49 1.21 -14.74 0.06
C ASN A 49 0.66 -14.76 1.49
N THR A 50 0.84 -15.85 2.24
CA THR A 50 0.41 -15.95 3.64
C THR A 50 1.11 -14.93 4.55
N ALA A 51 2.34 -14.54 4.23
CA ALA A 51 3.08 -13.53 4.99
C ALA A 51 2.62 -12.08 4.70
N LEU A 52 2.00 -11.84 3.55
CA LEU A 52 1.65 -10.48 3.09
C LEU A 52 0.70 -9.74 4.04
N PRO A 53 -0.42 -10.33 4.52
CA PRO A 53 -1.35 -9.63 5.39
C PRO A 53 -0.69 -9.14 6.69
N GLY A 54 0.15 -9.97 7.31
CA GLY A 54 0.88 -9.60 8.53
C GLY A 54 1.84 -8.44 8.29
N TRP A 55 2.57 -8.46 7.18
CA TRP A 55 3.45 -7.35 6.82
C TRP A 55 2.68 -6.06 6.53
N LEU A 56 1.55 -6.12 5.81
CA LEU A 56 0.71 -4.96 5.54
C LEU A 56 0.16 -4.35 6.83
N HIS A 57 -0.25 -5.18 7.79
CA HIS A 57 -0.72 -4.72 9.09
C HIS A 57 0.41 -3.99 9.84
N PHE A 58 1.61 -4.54 9.88
CA PHE A 58 2.77 -3.87 10.45
C PHE A 58 3.06 -2.54 9.76
N TYR A 59 3.12 -2.52 8.42
CA TYR A 59 3.41 -1.31 7.65
C TYR A 59 2.39 -0.20 7.92
N ASN A 60 1.08 -0.52 7.89
CA ASN A 60 0.03 0.48 8.02
C ASN A 60 -0.18 0.97 9.46
N HIS A 61 -0.05 0.07 10.46
CA HIS A 61 -0.43 0.37 11.84
C HIS A 61 0.74 0.61 12.79
N HIS A 62 1.95 0.13 12.48
CA HIS A 62 3.06 0.10 13.43
C HIS A 62 4.33 0.78 12.90
N ARG A 63 4.60 0.72 11.60
CA ARG A 63 5.85 1.24 11.04
C ARG A 63 5.94 2.75 11.19
N ALA A 64 6.95 3.21 11.92
CA ALA A 64 7.27 4.63 12.04
C ALA A 64 7.66 5.21 10.67
N HIS A 65 7.05 6.34 10.30
CA HIS A 65 7.29 6.98 9.02
C HIS A 65 7.80 8.41 9.20
N SER A 66 9.05 8.67 8.80
CA SER A 66 9.75 9.93 9.08
C SER A 66 9.02 11.17 8.54
N ALA A 67 8.47 11.08 7.33
CA ALA A 67 7.70 12.15 6.70
C ALA A 67 6.44 12.59 7.47
N ILE A 68 5.99 11.81 8.46
CA ILE A 68 4.82 12.12 9.31
C ILE A 68 5.17 12.10 10.80
N GLY A 69 6.40 12.48 11.14
CA GLY A 69 6.84 12.63 12.53
C GLY A 69 6.96 11.29 13.26
N GLY A 70 7.32 10.22 12.55
CA GLY A 70 7.48 8.88 13.13
C GLY A 70 6.16 8.16 13.42
N ARG A 71 5.01 8.73 13.05
CA ARG A 71 3.70 8.09 13.22
C ARG A 71 3.48 7.02 12.14
N PRO A 72 2.59 6.04 12.38
CA PRO A 72 2.26 5.03 11.38
C PRO A 72 1.33 5.59 10.29
N PRO A 73 1.38 5.06 9.05
CA PRO A 73 0.60 5.56 7.90
C PRO A 73 -0.90 5.71 8.15
N ILE A 74 -1.51 4.81 8.92
CA ILE A 74 -2.95 4.85 9.22
C ILE A 74 -3.39 6.17 9.87
N THR A 75 -2.50 6.85 10.60
CA THR A 75 -2.81 8.15 11.24
C THR A 75 -3.13 9.26 10.26
N ARG A 76 -2.85 9.08 8.95
CA ARG A 76 -3.20 10.04 7.90
C ARG A 76 -4.55 9.79 7.27
N LEU A 77 -5.19 8.65 7.55
CA LEU A 77 -6.50 8.32 7.05
C LEU A 77 -7.55 8.81 8.04
N THR A 78 -8.25 9.89 7.70
CA THR A 78 -9.30 10.51 8.54
C THR A 78 -10.72 10.15 8.10
N ASN A 79 -10.87 9.47 6.96
CA ASN A 79 -12.16 9.13 6.36
C ASN A 79 -12.09 7.71 5.78
N VAL A 80 -11.91 6.72 6.66
CA VAL A 80 -11.97 5.31 6.26
C VAL A 80 -13.43 4.86 6.38
N PRO A 81 -14.05 4.31 5.32
CA PRO A 81 -15.39 3.75 5.39
C PRO A 81 -15.50 2.76 6.57
N GLY A 82 -16.50 2.93 7.43
CA GLY A 82 -16.71 2.10 8.63
C GLY A 82 -16.00 2.56 9.90
N HIS A 83 -15.26 3.67 9.88
CA HIS A 83 -14.56 4.24 11.05
C HIS A 83 -15.08 5.62 11.49
N HIS A 84 -16.27 6.02 11.06
CA HIS A 84 -16.98 7.19 11.58
C HIS A 84 -17.76 6.78 12.83
N THR A 85 -17.58 7.51 13.93
CA THR A 85 -18.51 7.47 15.07
C THR A 85 -19.66 8.43 14.80
#